data_AF-A0A0K2AWU5-F1
#
_entry.id   AF-A0A0K2AWU5-F1
#
_cell.length_a   1.000
_cell.length_b   1.000
_cell.length_c   1.000
_cell.angle_alpha   90.00
_cell.angle_beta   90.00
_cell.angle_gamma   90.00
#
_symmetry.space_group_name_H-M   'P 1'
#
loop_
_entity.id
_entity.type
_entity.pdbx_description
1 polymer ?
#
loop_
_entity_poly.entity_id
_entity_poly.type
_entity_poly.pdbx_seq_one_letter_code
_entity_poly.pdbx_strand_id
1 'polypeptide(L)'
;MTEGNHEGGGRMAGVRRARQETRREIAEFLSIGPVQVAELDLGDEGPMLRPGPGSPPVTSGAVFLLVRRAGRPVGTLLGEVPEGADPTRVLAALAREVPRGAAPGPSPAPPSASVVVATRERADQLARALDSLLAQDHPDFEIVVVDNAPETEETRELVERKYGERVGYVREPVPGLAIAHNRGLSAVRGAVVAFTDDDVVADPRWLTELTAPFAADPRLGCATGLILPARLGTPAQVLLESHGGFAKGFTPRTYDPERPPADEPLFPFTAGRFGSGASMAFRTEVLRAVGGFDPATGAGTRARGGDDLYGFVRVLAQGHRLRYTPSALVWHHHRETWRDLETQAYGYGAGLTAYLTAILVNRPALLPALLARVPGGLAHARALTAVRATEARAADVTAAGDPDAGGGAGPVTGAPGGHDSRTHPWPRRLARLQLRGMLYGPVGYLRARRALRTVGREAG
;
A
#
# COMPACT_ATOMS: atom_id res chain seq x y z
N MET A 1 -21.33 -42.79 -40.55
CA MET A 1 -20.15 -41.96 -40.19
C MET A 1 -20.31 -40.60 -40.83
N THR A 2 -20.69 -39.57 -40.05
CA THR A 2 -20.32 -38.15 -40.21
C THR A 2 -21.15 -37.29 -39.24
N GLU A 3 -21.02 -37.56 -37.94
CA GLU A 3 -21.26 -36.55 -36.91
C GLU A 3 -19.90 -36.26 -36.29
N GLY A 4 -19.38 -35.05 -36.52
CA GLY A 4 -18.08 -34.65 -36.01
C GLY A 4 -17.41 -33.59 -36.87
N ASN A 5 -17.95 -32.36 -36.90
CA ASN A 5 -17.15 -31.21 -37.33
C ASN A 5 -17.59 -29.81 -36.87
N HIS A 6 -18.68 -29.67 -36.09
CA HIS A 6 -19.13 -28.34 -35.65
C HIS A 6 -18.53 -27.85 -34.32
N GLU A 7 -17.90 -28.69 -33.51
CA GLU A 7 -17.31 -28.26 -32.23
C GLU A 7 -15.90 -27.65 -32.34
N GLY A 8 -15.16 -27.91 -33.43
CA GLY A 8 -13.78 -27.44 -33.62
C GLY A 8 -13.65 -25.95 -34.00
N GLY A 9 -14.61 -25.43 -34.79
CA GLY A 9 -14.57 -24.06 -35.31
C GLY A 9 -14.80 -22.98 -34.26
N GLY A 10 -15.77 -23.20 -33.35
CA GLY A 10 -16.07 -22.27 -32.25
C GLY A 10 -14.93 -22.17 -31.23
N ARG A 11 -14.26 -23.29 -30.96
CA ARG A 11 -13.11 -23.36 -30.04
C ARG A 11 -11.89 -22.62 -30.61
N MET A 12 -11.61 -22.77 -31.91
CA MET A 12 -10.55 -22.01 -32.59
C MET A 12 -10.84 -20.51 -32.68
N ALA A 13 -12.09 -20.11 -32.96
CA ALA A 13 -12.51 -18.71 -33.00
C ALA A 13 -12.37 -18.04 -31.61
N GLY A 14 -12.73 -18.75 -30.55
CA GLY A 14 -12.55 -18.30 -29.16
C GLY A 14 -11.07 -18.12 -28.78
N VAL A 15 -10.19 -19.04 -29.18
CA VAL A 15 -8.74 -18.94 -28.94
C VAL A 15 -8.11 -17.77 -29.69
N ARG A 16 -8.53 -17.53 -30.95
CA ARG A 16 -8.06 -16.38 -31.75
C ARG A 16 -8.50 -15.05 -31.13
N ARG A 17 -9.76 -14.93 -30.70
CA ARG A 17 -10.29 -13.75 -30.01
C ARG A 17 -9.56 -13.46 -28.71
N ALA A 18 -9.34 -14.48 -27.87
CA ALA A 18 -8.61 -14.33 -26.61
C ALA A 18 -7.15 -13.88 -26.82
N ARG A 19 -6.47 -14.40 -27.86
CA ARG A 19 -5.12 -13.95 -28.24
C ARG A 19 -5.09 -12.51 -28.72
N GLN A 20 -6.08 -12.09 -29.51
CA GLN A 20 -6.18 -10.71 -30.00
C GLN A 20 -6.45 -9.72 -28.86
N GLU A 21 -7.35 -10.07 -27.93
CA GLU A 21 -7.61 -9.28 -26.72
C GLU A 21 -6.34 -9.15 -25.85
N THR A 22 -5.59 -10.25 -25.66
CA THR A 22 -4.33 -10.23 -24.90
C THR A 22 -3.28 -9.33 -25.56
N ARG A 23 -3.16 -9.38 -26.90
CA ARG A 23 -2.24 -8.51 -27.64
C ARG A 23 -2.61 -7.03 -27.49
N ARG A 24 -3.91 -6.71 -27.51
CA ARG A 24 -4.40 -5.35 -27.30
C ARG A 24 -4.08 -4.86 -25.89
N GLU A 25 -4.34 -5.66 -24.85
CA GLU A 25 -4.01 -5.30 -23.46
C GLU A 25 -2.51 -5.06 -23.26
N ILE A 26 -1.65 -5.86 -23.90
CA ILE A 26 -0.20 -5.66 -23.85
C ILE A 26 0.20 -4.38 -24.59
N ALA A 27 -0.38 -4.09 -25.75
CA ALA A 27 -0.07 -2.87 -26.49
C ALA A 27 -0.48 -1.60 -25.70
N GLU A 28 -1.66 -1.62 -25.09
CA GLU A 28 -2.15 -0.54 -24.23
C GLU A 28 -1.29 -0.37 -22.96
N PHE A 29 -0.84 -1.47 -22.36
CA PHE A 29 0.12 -1.44 -21.26
C PHE A 29 1.44 -0.81 -21.71
N LEU A 30 2.01 -1.23 -22.84
CA LEU A 30 3.28 -0.72 -23.34
C LEU A 30 3.22 0.74 -23.81
N SER A 31 2.03 1.30 -24.06
CA SER A 31 1.87 2.72 -24.39
C SER A 31 1.87 3.65 -23.18
N ILE A 32 1.86 3.12 -21.95
CA ILE A 32 1.90 3.94 -20.73
C ILE A 32 3.30 4.55 -20.59
N GLY A 33 3.39 5.86 -20.74
CA GLY A 33 4.65 6.60 -20.59
C GLY A 33 5.11 6.72 -19.13
N PRO A 34 6.41 6.97 -18.89
CA PRO A 34 6.90 7.26 -17.56
C PRO A 34 6.35 8.59 -17.03
N VAL A 35 6.22 8.69 -15.71
CA VAL A 35 5.84 9.90 -14.99
C VAL A 35 6.96 10.25 -14.01
N GLN A 36 7.39 11.50 -14.02
CA GLN A 36 8.41 11.98 -13.07
C GLN A 36 7.78 12.08 -11.67
N VAL A 37 8.53 11.77 -10.62
CA VAL A 37 8.07 11.93 -9.24
C VAL A 37 8.81 13.09 -8.60
N ALA A 38 8.07 14.00 -7.98
CA ALA A 38 8.62 15.20 -7.35
C ALA A 38 7.86 15.57 -6.08
N GLU A 39 8.48 16.40 -5.25
CA GLU A 39 7.84 17.08 -4.14
C GLU A 39 8.06 18.60 -4.22
N LEU A 40 7.05 19.36 -3.85
CA LEU A 40 7.10 20.82 -3.80
C LEU A 40 6.66 21.29 -2.42
N ASP A 41 7.56 21.94 -1.69
CA ASP A 41 7.22 22.61 -0.44
C ASP A 41 6.86 24.07 -0.68
N LEU A 42 5.64 24.43 -0.29
CA LEU A 42 5.13 25.80 -0.29
C LEU A 42 5.34 26.39 1.11
N GLY A 43 6.57 26.81 1.40
CA GLY A 43 6.95 27.48 2.64
C GLY A 43 6.99 29.00 2.52
N ASP A 44 7.29 29.68 3.63
CA ASP A 44 7.37 31.15 3.70
C ASP A 44 8.53 31.72 2.86
N GLU A 45 9.60 30.94 2.66
CA GLU A 45 10.76 31.31 1.84
C GLU A 45 10.53 31.16 0.32
N GLY A 46 9.34 30.69 -0.08
CA GLY A 46 8.97 30.44 -1.46
C GLY A 46 8.86 28.95 -1.83
N PRO A 47 8.46 28.64 -3.07
CA PRO A 47 8.30 27.27 -3.55
C PRO A 47 9.65 26.57 -3.72
N MET A 48 9.82 25.42 -3.08
CA MET A 48 11.02 24.60 -3.19
C MET A 48 10.69 23.25 -3.83
N LEU A 49 11.06 23.08 -5.09
CA LEU A 49 10.87 21.84 -5.86
C LEU A 49 12.07 20.91 -5.64
N ARG A 50 11.79 19.64 -5.34
CA ARG A 50 12.80 18.58 -5.22
C ARG A 50 12.33 17.34 -6.00
N PRO A 51 13.25 16.59 -6.61
CA PRO A 51 12.90 15.29 -7.16
C PRO A 51 12.51 14.32 -6.02
N GLY A 52 11.63 13.36 -6.32
CA GLY A 52 11.31 12.28 -5.39
C GLY A 52 12.55 11.45 -5.03
N PRO A 53 12.52 10.65 -3.96
CA PRO A 53 13.68 9.89 -3.52
C PRO A 53 14.26 9.00 -4.62
N GLY A 54 15.54 9.21 -4.95
CA GLY A 54 16.23 8.47 -6.01
C GLY A 54 15.70 8.76 -7.43
N SER A 55 14.95 9.84 -7.64
CA SER A 55 14.51 10.31 -8.95
C SER A 55 15.45 11.39 -9.51
N PRO A 56 15.58 11.51 -10.85
CA PRO A 56 16.35 12.58 -11.47
C PRO A 56 15.66 13.95 -11.30
N PRO A 57 16.37 15.08 -11.51
CA PRO A 57 15.76 16.41 -11.52
C PRO A 57 14.59 16.50 -12.50
N VAL A 58 13.57 17.26 -12.12
CA VAL A 58 12.35 17.44 -12.91
C VAL A 58 12.66 18.25 -14.18
N THR A 59 12.22 17.75 -15.33
CA THR A 59 12.27 18.42 -16.64
C THR A 59 10.87 18.57 -17.22
N SER A 60 10.73 18.63 -18.55
CA SER A 60 9.43 18.65 -19.23
C SER A 60 8.72 17.30 -19.22
N GLY A 61 7.40 17.31 -19.33
CA GLY A 61 6.54 16.13 -19.37
C GLY A 61 5.67 15.96 -18.12
N ALA A 62 5.08 14.78 -17.96
CA ALA A 62 4.20 14.43 -16.85
C ALA A 62 4.96 14.31 -15.51
N VAL A 63 4.41 14.92 -14.46
CA VAL A 63 4.97 14.96 -13.11
C VAL A 63 3.90 14.62 -12.07
N PHE A 64 4.09 13.51 -11.35
CA PHE A 64 3.40 13.22 -10.10
C PHE A 64 4.05 14.03 -8.98
N LEU A 65 3.30 14.98 -8.43
CA LEU A 65 3.79 15.96 -7.48
C LEU A 65 3.15 15.73 -6.10
N LEU A 66 3.98 15.49 -5.08
CA LEU A 66 3.59 15.70 -3.68
C LEU A 66 3.67 17.19 -3.36
N VAL A 67 2.57 17.76 -2.87
CA VAL A 67 2.54 19.14 -2.36
C VAL A 67 2.70 19.10 -0.84
N ARG A 68 3.67 19.87 -0.34
CA ARG A 68 3.94 20.10 1.06
C ARG A 68 3.69 21.55 1.46
N ARG A 69 3.47 21.73 2.76
CA ARG A 69 3.44 23.05 3.40
C ARG A 69 4.15 22.97 4.73
N ALA A 70 5.21 23.76 4.89
CA ALA A 70 6.07 23.71 6.07
C ALA A 70 6.52 22.26 6.36
N GLY A 71 7.02 21.57 5.32
CA GLY A 71 7.51 20.20 5.38
C GLY A 71 6.43 19.10 5.43
N ARG A 72 5.15 19.43 5.63
CA ARG A 72 4.09 18.42 5.81
C ARG A 72 3.32 18.12 4.53
N PRO A 73 3.04 16.83 4.22
CA PRO A 73 2.27 16.46 3.04
C PRO A 73 0.80 16.94 3.16
N VAL A 74 0.29 17.63 2.14
CA VAL A 74 -1.09 18.18 2.14
C VAL A 74 -1.94 17.72 0.95
N GLY A 75 -1.30 17.23 -0.11
CA GLY A 75 -2.00 16.72 -1.29
C GLY A 75 -1.04 16.25 -2.35
N THR A 76 -1.58 15.64 -3.39
CA THR A 76 -0.85 15.26 -4.60
C THR A 76 -1.60 15.73 -5.83
N LEU A 77 -0.87 15.96 -6.92
CA LEU A 77 -1.43 16.28 -8.23
C LEU A 77 -0.58 15.68 -9.35
N LEU A 78 -1.14 15.58 -10.54
CA LEU A 78 -0.42 15.28 -11.76
C LEU A 78 -0.41 16.54 -12.61
N GLY A 79 0.79 17.04 -12.88
CA GLY A 79 1.02 18.21 -13.71
C GLY A 79 1.75 17.84 -14.99
N GLU A 80 1.60 18.68 -16.01
CA GLU A 80 2.39 18.61 -17.24
C GLU A 80 3.30 19.83 -17.30
N VAL A 81 4.61 19.61 -17.45
CA VAL A 81 5.59 20.69 -17.61
C VAL A 81 5.91 20.86 -19.11
N PRO A 82 5.54 21.99 -19.75
CA PRO A 82 5.86 22.21 -21.16
C PRO A 82 7.37 22.23 -21.41
N GLU A 83 7.77 21.87 -22.63
CA GLU A 83 9.16 21.97 -23.05
C GLU A 83 9.67 23.43 -22.95
N GLY A 84 10.85 23.61 -22.35
CA GLY A 84 11.45 24.93 -22.12
C GLY A 84 10.84 25.77 -20.98
N ALA A 85 9.78 25.28 -20.31
CA ALA A 85 9.21 25.95 -19.14
C ALA A 85 10.03 25.67 -17.87
N ASP A 86 10.01 26.60 -16.91
CA ASP A 86 10.54 26.38 -15.55
C ASP A 86 9.59 25.45 -14.77
N PRO A 87 10.01 24.22 -14.41
CA PRO A 87 9.17 23.28 -13.69
C PRO A 87 8.67 23.83 -12.35
N THR A 88 9.51 24.58 -11.62
CA THR A 88 9.16 25.11 -10.30
C THR A 88 7.99 26.08 -10.42
N ARG A 89 8.05 26.99 -11.40
CA ARG A 89 6.99 27.97 -11.64
C ARG A 89 5.68 27.32 -12.06
N VAL A 90 5.72 26.35 -12.98
CA VAL A 90 4.53 25.66 -13.48
C VAL A 90 3.87 24.86 -12.35
N LEU A 91 4.64 24.03 -11.65
CA LEU A 91 4.14 23.18 -10.59
C LEU A 91 3.66 23.97 -9.37
N ALA A 92 4.32 25.10 -9.05
CA ALA A 92 3.86 25.99 -7.98
C ALA A 92 2.54 26.70 -8.32
N ALA A 93 2.26 26.98 -9.59
CA ALA A 93 0.95 27.50 -10.00
C ALA A 93 -0.15 26.46 -9.78
N LEU A 94 0.08 25.22 -10.22
CA LEU A 94 -0.86 24.10 -10.04
C LEU A 94 -1.09 23.78 -8.55
N ALA A 95 -0.04 23.79 -7.74
CA ALA A 95 -0.11 23.46 -6.32
C ALA A 95 -0.94 24.43 -5.47
N ARG A 96 -1.25 25.64 -5.99
CA ARG A 96 -2.15 26.59 -5.31
C ARG A 96 -3.58 26.08 -5.21
N GLU A 97 -4.00 25.20 -6.11
CA GLU A 97 -5.33 24.60 -6.11
C GLU A 97 -5.48 23.51 -5.05
N VAL A 98 -4.37 22.97 -4.53
CA VAL A 98 -4.40 21.99 -3.44
C VAL A 98 -4.89 22.68 -2.16
N PRO A 99 -6.00 22.20 -1.56
CA PRO A 99 -6.60 22.82 -0.40
C PRO A 99 -5.58 23.07 0.71
N ARG A 100 -5.70 24.23 1.37
CA ARG A 100 -4.98 24.49 2.61
C ARG A 100 -5.58 23.56 3.67
N GLY A 101 -4.94 22.42 3.92
CA GLY A 101 -5.28 21.58 5.07
C GLY A 101 -5.22 22.42 6.35
N ALA A 102 -5.97 22.00 7.39
CA ALA A 102 -5.88 22.65 8.68
C ALA A 102 -4.43 22.63 9.18
N ALA A 103 -3.94 23.77 9.69
CA ALA A 103 -2.65 23.81 10.35
C ALA A 103 -2.69 22.82 11.52
N PRO A 104 -1.72 21.90 11.65
CA PRO A 104 -1.72 20.97 12.76
C PRO A 104 -1.52 21.75 14.06
N GLY A 105 -2.28 21.34 15.08
CA GLY A 105 -2.02 21.77 16.45
C GLY A 105 -0.69 21.19 16.96
N PRO A 106 -0.22 21.64 18.13
CA PRO A 106 0.95 21.05 18.77
C PRO A 106 0.72 19.54 18.99
N SER A 107 1.59 18.71 18.41
CA SER A 107 1.59 17.27 18.69
C SER A 107 2.26 17.01 20.03
N PRO A 108 1.70 16.14 20.89
CA PRO A 108 2.42 15.68 22.07
C PRO A 108 3.72 14.99 21.65
N ALA A 109 4.72 15.00 22.55
CA ALA A 109 5.95 14.27 22.33
C ALA A 109 5.63 12.78 22.04
N PRO A 110 6.19 12.19 20.97
CA PRO A 110 5.91 10.80 20.65
C PRO A 110 6.49 9.87 21.72
N PRO A 111 5.86 8.72 21.99
CA PRO A 111 6.40 7.71 22.90
C PRO A 111 7.65 7.04 22.30
N SER A 112 8.44 6.34 23.12
CA SER A 112 9.57 5.55 22.61
C SER A 112 9.13 4.53 21.56
N ALA A 113 9.94 4.35 20.53
CA ALA A 113 9.57 3.54 19.38
C ALA A 113 10.62 2.49 19.02
N SER A 114 10.19 1.42 18.36
CA SER A 114 11.09 0.49 17.69
C SER A 114 10.62 0.29 16.26
N VAL A 115 11.52 0.38 15.29
CA VAL A 115 11.22 0.12 13.88
C VAL A 115 11.70 -1.28 13.51
N VAL A 116 10.81 -2.13 13.02
CA VAL A 116 11.11 -3.45 12.49
C VAL A 116 11.10 -3.40 10.96
N VAL A 117 12.20 -3.80 10.34
CA VAL A 117 12.33 -3.93 8.88
C VAL A 117 12.59 -5.39 8.56
N ALA A 118 11.64 -6.07 7.93
CA ALA A 118 11.84 -7.43 7.44
C ALA A 118 12.43 -7.38 6.03
N THR A 119 13.43 -8.23 5.77
CA THR A 119 14.13 -8.25 4.48
C THR A 119 14.55 -9.67 4.09
N ARG A 120 14.76 -9.89 2.80
CA ARG A 120 15.34 -11.14 2.26
C ARG A 120 15.98 -10.85 0.90
N GLU A 121 17.30 -11.03 0.79
CA GLU A 121 18.07 -10.92 -0.45
C GLU A 121 17.85 -9.59 -1.21
N ARG A 122 17.81 -8.47 -0.46
CA ARG A 122 17.57 -7.11 -0.98
C ARG A 122 18.48 -6.06 -0.33
N ALA A 123 19.75 -6.40 -0.14
CA ALA A 123 20.72 -5.56 0.59
C ALA A 123 20.74 -4.10 0.11
N ASP A 124 20.71 -3.84 -1.19
CA ASP A 124 20.69 -2.47 -1.74
C ASP A 124 19.43 -1.68 -1.39
N GLN A 125 18.26 -2.33 -1.35
CA GLN A 125 17.01 -1.66 -1.00
C GLN A 125 16.97 -1.38 0.50
N LEU A 126 17.33 -2.40 1.28
CA LEU A 126 17.50 -2.28 2.73
C LEU A 126 18.45 -1.13 3.09
N ALA A 127 19.56 -0.99 2.38
CA ALA A 127 20.50 0.10 2.64
C ALA A 127 19.84 1.49 2.50
N ARG A 128 19.05 1.70 1.44
CA ARG A 128 18.31 2.96 1.25
C ARG A 128 17.26 3.18 2.32
N ALA A 129 16.53 2.13 2.70
CA ALA A 129 15.53 2.19 3.75
C ALA A 129 16.18 2.57 5.09
N LEU A 130 17.26 1.90 5.48
CA LEU A 130 18.00 2.17 6.72
C LEU A 130 18.60 3.58 6.76
N ASP A 131 19.19 4.06 5.66
CA ASP A 131 19.70 5.43 5.58
C ASP A 131 18.57 6.46 5.84
N SER A 132 17.35 6.21 5.35
CA SER A 132 16.19 7.09 5.61
C SER A 132 15.63 6.98 7.03
N LEU A 133 15.70 5.79 7.63
CA LEU A 133 15.28 5.54 9.01
C LEU A 133 16.25 6.13 10.04
N LEU A 134 17.53 6.23 9.70
CA LEU A 134 18.53 6.89 10.54
C LEU A 134 18.43 8.43 10.47
N ALA A 135 17.68 8.97 9.51
CA ALA A 135 17.44 10.40 9.35
C ALA A 135 16.14 10.89 10.00
N GLN A 136 15.47 10.04 10.80
CA GLN A 136 14.22 10.40 11.47
C GLN A 136 14.42 11.47 12.55
N ASP A 137 13.46 12.38 12.71
CA ASP A 137 13.43 13.40 13.78
C ASP A 137 12.89 12.86 15.12
N HIS A 138 12.66 11.55 15.22
CA HIS A 138 12.12 10.92 16.42
C HIS A 138 13.19 10.86 17.53
N PRO A 139 12.88 11.34 18.75
CA PRO A 139 13.90 11.56 19.78
C PRO A 139 14.39 10.26 20.47
N ASP A 140 13.57 9.21 20.51
CA ASP A 140 13.90 7.95 21.22
C ASP A 140 13.41 6.74 20.44
N PHE A 141 14.27 6.12 19.64
CA PHE A 141 13.93 4.91 18.92
C PHE A 141 15.12 3.99 18.64
N GLU A 142 14.81 2.72 18.38
CA GLU A 142 15.74 1.72 17.88
C GLU A 142 15.26 1.13 16.54
N ILE A 143 16.19 0.59 15.75
CA ILE A 143 15.88 -0.12 14.50
C ILE A 143 16.32 -1.57 14.64
N VAL A 144 15.45 -2.51 14.24
CA VAL A 144 15.72 -3.94 14.19
C VAL A 144 15.46 -4.46 12.78
N VAL A 145 16.51 -4.93 12.13
CA VAL A 145 16.42 -5.66 10.86
C VAL A 145 16.16 -7.14 11.16
N VAL A 146 15.14 -7.69 10.52
CA VAL A 146 14.84 -9.12 10.55
C VAL A 146 15.14 -9.72 9.18
N ASP A 147 16.23 -10.46 9.10
CA ASP A 147 16.67 -11.16 7.91
C ASP A 147 15.94 -12.52 7.80
N ASN A 148 14.98 -12.61 6.87
CA ASN A 148 14.00 -13.69 6.84
C ASN A 148 14.35 -14.79 5.83
N ALA A 149 14.72 -15.95 6.35
CA ALA A 149 15.18 -17.13 5.63
C ALA A 149 16.24 -16.77 4.58
N PRO A 150 17.34 -16.10 4.97
CA PRO A 150 18.41 -15.74 4.05
C PRO A 150 19.10 -17.00 3.50
N GLU A 151 19.42 -16.93 2.22
CA GLU A 151 20.23 -17.91 1.49
C GLU A 151 21.71 -17.50 1.46
N THR A 152 22.00 -16.20 1.63
CA THR A 152 23.35 -15.63 1.68
C THR A 152 23.58 -14.88 3.00
N GLU A 153 24.81 -14.46 3.29
CA GLU A 153 25.13 -13.61 4.45
C GLU A 153 25.16 -12.11 4.09
N GLU A 154 24.78 -11.73 2.85
CA GLU A 154 24.91 -10.37 2.34
C GLU A 154 24.18 -9.33 3.20
N THR A 155 22.94 -9.63 3.61
CA THR A 155 22.15 -8.77 4.51
C THR A 155 22.87 -8.55 5.84
N ARG A 156 23.35 -9.64 6.45
CA ARG A 156 24.05 -9.58 7.74
C ARG A 156 25.30 -8.74 7.65
N GLU A 157 26.12 -9.01 6.64
CA GLU A 157 27.35 -8.30 6.40
C GLU A 157 27.14 -6.80 6.13
N LEU A 158 26.09 -6.44 5.38
CA LEU A 158 25.69 -5.05 5.20
C LEU A 158 25.36 -4.38 6.54
N VAL A 159 24.52 -5.03 7.37
CA VAL A 159 24.10 -4.48 8.67
C VAL A 159 25.29 -4.33 9.60
N GLU A 160 26.11 -5.35 9.76
CA GLU A 160 27.27 -5.33 10.66
C GLU A 160 28.30 -4.27 10.21
N ARG A 161 28.61 -4.17 8.91
CA ARG A 161 29.65 -3.26 8.41
C ARG A 161 29.22 -1.79 8.35
N LYS A 162 28.00 -1.50 7.90
CA LYS A 162 27.54 -0.12 7.64
C LYS A 162 26.73 0.46 8.81
N TYR A 163 26.08 -0.39 9.61
CA TYR A 163 25.06 0.04 10.56
C TYR A 163 25.18 -0.51 11.99
N GLY A 164 26.16 -1.39 12.27
CA GLY A 164 26.18 -2.26 13.45
C GLY A 164 26.04 -1.58 14.83
N GLU A 165 26.41 -0.31 14.98
CA GLU A 165 26.24 0.43 16.24
C GLU A 165 24.83 1.02 16.42
N ARG A 166 24.07 1.17 15.33
CA ARG A 166 22.79 1.90 15.29
C ARG A 166 21.59 1.02 14.94
N VAL A 167 21.83 -0.17 14.39
CA VAL A 167 20.80 -1.08 13.88
C VAL A 167 21.03 -2.48 14.43
N GLY A 168 20.03 -3.03 15.10
CA GLY A 168 20.04 -4.42 15.54
C GLY A 168 19.78 -5.38 14.37
N TYR A 169 20.44 -6.52 14.36
CA TYR A 169 20.23 -7.59 13.37
C TYR A 169 19.65 -8.83 14.06
N VAL A 170 18.61 -9.40 13.48
CA VAL A 170 18.01 -10.66 13.91
C VAL A 170 17.77 -11.57 12.71
N ARG A 171 18.28 -12.79 12.74
CA ARG A 171 17.95 -13.83 11.76
C ARG A 171 16.67 -14.56 12.14
N GLU A 172 15.83 -14.84 11.15
CA GLU A 172 14.66 -15.71 11.25
C GLU A 172 14.76 -16.82 10.19
N PRO A 173 15.04 -18.08 10.55
CA PRO A 173 15.24 -19.15 9.56
C PRO A 173 13.97 -19.60 8.82
N VAL A 174 12.77 -19.35 9.37
CA VAL A 174 11.52 -19.82 8.76
C VAL A 174 10.92 -18.74 7.84
N PRO A 175 10.68 -19.03 6.55
CA PRO A 175 10.18 -18.03 5.61
C PRO A 175 8.74 -17.62 5.93
N GLY A 176 8.49 -16.31 5.93
CA GLY A 176 7.17 -15.71 6.10
C GLY A 176 7.25 -14.32 6.71
N LEU A 177 6.63 -13.33 6.07
CA LEU A 177 6.65 -11.95 6.54
C LEU A 177 6.04 -11.80 7.94
N ALA A 178 4.90 -12.47 8.20
CA ALA A 178 4.30 -12.50 9.54
C ALA A 178 5.23 -13.12 10.60
N ILE A 179 6.04 -14.11 10.21
CA ILE A 179 7.02 -14.76 11.08
C ILE A 179 8.14 -13.78 11.39
N ALA A 180 8.68 -13.11 10.36
CA ALA A 180 9.69 -12.08 10.51
C ALA A 180 9.20 -10.91 11.39
N HIS A 181 7.97 -10.43 11.17
CA HIS A 181 7.36 -9.41 12.01
C HIS A 181 7.23 -9.86 13.47
N ASN A 182 6.80 -11.10 13.72
CA ASN A 182 6.71 -11.64 15.08
C ASN A 182 8.10 -11.82 15.73
N ARG A 183 9.11 -12.21 14.94
CA ARG A 183 10.50 -12.28 15.40
C ARG A 183 11.00 -10.90 15.81
N GLY A 184 10.76 -9.87 14.99
CA GLY A 184 11.05 -8.48 15.33
C GLY A 184 10.30 -8.01 16.58
N LEU A 185 9.00 -8.28 16.66
CA LEU A 185 8.15 -7.95 17.82
C LEU A 185 8.68 -8.55 19.14
N SER A 186 9.33 -9.71 19.09
CA SER A 186 9.95 -10.34 20.25
C SER A 186 11.25 -9.65 20.70
N ALA A 187 11.93 -8.94 19.80
CA ALA A 187 13.21 -8.29 20.04
C ALA A 187 13.10 -6.80 20.43
N VAL A 188 11.98 -6.14 20.11
CA VAL A 188 11.79 -4.70 20.35
C VAL A 188 11.43 -4.33 21.80
N ARG A 189 11.80 -3.12 22.20
CA ARG A 189 11.60 -2.58 23.56
C ARG A 189 10.76 -1.30 23.61
N GLY A 190 10.56 -0.61 22.48
CA GLY A 190 9.79 0.62 22.39
C GLY A 190 8.33 0.43 22.82
N ALA A 191 7.73 1.48 23.38
CA ALA A 191 6.32 1.50 23.75
C ALA A 191 5.40 1.36 22.52
N VAL A 192 5.88 1.81 21.36
CA VAL A 192 5.27 1.61 20.05
C VAL A 192 6.23 0.86 19.14
N VAL A 193 5.71 -0.12 18.39
CA VAL A 193 6.47 -0.84 17.37
C VAL A 193 5.93 -0.44 16.00
N ALA A 194 6.80 0.11 15.15
CA ALA A 194 6.53 0.43 13.76
C ALA A 194 7.09 -0.66 12.85
N PHE A 195 6.40 -0.94 11.76
CA PHE A 195 6.82 -1.84 10.70
C PHE A 195 6.84 -1.08 9.38
N THR A 196 7.88 -1.34 8.60
CA THR A 196 8.04 -0.81 7.25
C THR A 196 8.85 -1.80 6.41
N ASP A 197 8.76 -1.67 5.09
CA ASP A 197 9.37 -2.60 4.14
C ASP A 197 10.81 -2.19 3.78
N ASP A 198 11.60 -3.13 3.25
CA ASP A 198 12.97 -2.86 2.79
C ASP A 198 13.03 -2.07 1.47
N ASP A 199 11.90 -1.86 0.81
CA ASP A 199 11.75 -1.16 -0.46
C ASP A 199 11.05 0.20 -0.32
N VAL A 200 11.11 0.79 0.89
CA VAL A 200 10.63 2.15 1.16
C VAL A 200 11.75 3.14 1.47
N VAL A 201 11.46 4.42 1.29
CA VAL A 201 12.22 5.56 1.83
C VAL A 201 11.29 6.32 2.76
N ALA A 202 11.60 6.34 4.05
CA ALA A 202 10.81 7.04 5.06
C ALA A 202 11.04 8.56 4.98
N ASP A 203 9.97 9.34 5.04
CA ASP A 203 10.07 10.79 5.23
C ASP A 203 10.76 11.10 6.57
N PRO A 204 11.58 12.17 6.71
CA PRO A 204 12.26 12.48 7.96
C PRO A 204 11.35 12.60 9.19
N ARG A 205 10.06 12.92 8.98
CA ARG A 205 9.07 13.03 10.06
C ARG A 205 8.21 11.77 10.23
N TRP A 206 8.42 10.73 9.41
CA TRP A 206 7.54 9.56 9.32
C TRP A 206 7.26 8.93 10.68
N LEU A 207 8.32 8.59 11.42
CA LEU A 207 8.18 7.88 12.69
C LEU A 207 7.51 8.76 13.75
N THR A 208 7.89 10.03 13.86
CA THR A 208 7.28 11.00 14.76
C THR A 208 5.80 11.18 14.48
N GLU A 209 5.42 11.37 13.21
CA GLU A 209 4.01 11.54 12.82
C GLU A 209 3.21 10.25 13.02
N LEU A 210 3.81 9.08 12.79
CA LEU A 210 3.15 7.78 12.94
C LEU A 210 2.91 7.42 14.41
N THR A 211 3.81 7.82 15.31
CA THR A 211 3.81 7.42 16.73
C THR A 211 3.17 8.46 17.66
N ALA A 212 3.21 9.76 17.31
CA ALA A 212 2.61 10.82 18.13
C ALA A 212 1.14 10.58 18.52
N PRO A 213 0.26 10.01 17.66
CA PRO A 213 -1.11 9.71 18.05
C PRO A 213 -1.27 8.78 19.25
N PHE A 214 -0.29 7.92 19.54
CA PHE A 214 -0.33 6.99 20.69
C PHE A 214 -0.16 7.69 22.04
N ALA A 215 0.48 8.88 22.05
CA ALA A 215 0.56 9.72 23.24
C ALA A 215 -0.76 10.44 23.52
N ALA A 216 -1.52 10.78 22.48
CA ALA A 216 -2.79 11.49 22.60
C ALA A 216 -3.99 10.60 22.94
N ASP A 217 -3.98 9.33 22.49
CA ASP A 217 -5.10 8.40 22.68
C ASP A 217 -4.64 7.07 23.29
N PRO A 218 -4.87 6.84 24.60
CA PRO A 218 -4.57 5.57 25.26
C PRO A 218 -5.31 4.36 24.66
N ARG A 219 -6.46 4.57 23.99
CA ARG A 219 -7.21 3.50 23.32
C ARG A 219 -6.68 3.16 21.93
N LEU A 220 -5.75 3.96 21.39
CA LEU A 220 -5.13 3.68 20.11
C LEU A 220 -4.23 2.46 20.22
N GLY A 221 -4.58 1.43 19.44
CA GLY A 221 -3.80 0.19 19.33
C GLY A 221 -3.00 0.10 18.04
N CYS A 222 -3.41 0.83 16.99
CA CYS A 222 -2.76 0.81 15.67
C CYS A 222 -2.80 2.19 15.01
N ALA A 223 -1.73 2.54 14.30
CA ALA A 223 -1.68 3.67 13.37
C ALA A 223 -1.11 3.22 12.02
N THR A 224 -1.53 3.88 10.94
CA THR A 224 -1.03 3.64 9.58
C THR A 224 -0.69 4.96 8.91
N GLY A 225 0.19 4.92 7.91
CA GLY A 225 0.69 6.12 7.22
C GLY A 225 0.31 6.21 5.74
N LEU A 226 0.60 7.36 5.15
CA LEU A 226 0.51 7.62 3.72
C LEU A 226 1.69 6.93 3.00
N ILE A 227 1.37 6.25 1.91
CA ILE A 227 2.37 5.57 1.07
C ILE A 227 2.21 6.11 -0.35
N LEU A 228 3.27 6.73 -0.88
CA LEU A 228 3.33 7.31 -2.22
C LEU A 228 4.39 6.60 -3.07
N PRO A 229 4.31 6.64 -4.42
CA PRO A 229 5.31 6.02 -5.28
C PRO A 229 6.64 6.77 -5.22
N ALA A 230 7.74 6.09 -4.92
CA ALA A 230 9.10 6.67 -5.01
C ALA A 230 9.52 6.93 -6.47
N ARG A 231 8.97 6.16 -7.41
CA ARG A 231 9.29 6.21 -8.85
C ARG A 231 8.11 5.70 -9.68
N LEU A 232 7.91 6.32 -10.84
CA LEU A 232 6.92 5.94 -11.85
C LEU A 232 7.56 5.86 -13.25
N GLY A 233 8.70 5.17 -13.34
CA GLY A 233 9.52 5.11 -14.56
C GLY A 233 9.12 4.01 -15.54
N THR A 234 8.26 3.07 -15.13
CA THR A 234 7.79 1.98 -16.00
C THR A 234 6.26 1.97 -16.12
N PRO A 235 5.72 1.40 -17.22
CA PRO A 235 4.29 1.18 -17.36
C PRO A 235 3.65 0.45 -16.17
N ALA A 236 4.37 -0.48 -15.55
CA ALA A 236 3.85 -1.25 -14.42
C ALA A 236 3.63 -0.39 -13.18
N GLN A 237 4.58 0.51 -12.89
CA GLN A 237 4.51 1.40 -11.75
C GLN A 237 3.36 2.41 -11.92
N VAL A 238 3.25 3.02 -13.11
CA VAL A 238 2.17 3.96 -13.45
C VAL A 238 0.81 3.26 -13.42
N LEU A 239 0.71 2.04 -13.95
CA LEU A 239 -0.54 1.28 -13.94
C LEU A 239 -1.01 0.95 -12.51
N LEU A 240 -0.09 0.56 -11.62
CA LEU A 240 -0.43 0.29 -10.22
C LEU A 240 -0.93 1.57 -9.51
N GLU A 241 -0.21 2.67 -9.67
CA GLU A 241 -0.57 3.95 -9.03
C GLU A 241 -1.91 4.48 -9.54
N SER A 242 -2.14 4.38 -10.86
CA SER A 242 -3.41 4.76 -11.48
C SER A 242 -4.60 3.87 -11.07
N HIS A 243 -4.39 2.78 -10.34
CA HIS A 243 -5.47 1.96 -9.80
C HIS A 243 -5.69 2.12 -8.29
N GLY A 244 -5.26 3.27 -7.74
CA GLY A 244 -5.44 3.67 -6.35
C GLY A 244 -4.24 3.45 -5.45
N GLY A 245 -3.14 2.90 -5.99
CA GLY A 245 -1.87 2.72 -5.30
C GLY A 245 -2.03 2.20 -3.86
N PHE A 246 -1.26 2.77 -2.94
CA PHE A 246 -1.41 2.52 -1.50
C PHE A 246 -2.03 3.70 -0.74
N ALA A 247 -2.05 4.90 -1.34
CA ALA A 247 -2.54 6.12 -0.70
C ALA A 247 -4.01 6.03 -0.29
N LYS A 248 -4.34 6.50 0.92
CA LYS A 248 -5.73 6.62 1.42
C LYS A 248 -6.19 8.08 1.51
N GLY A 249 -5.55 8.95 0.73
CA GLY A 249 -5.78 10.41 0.73
C GLY A 249 -5.07 11.13 1.88
N PHE A 250 -5.36 12.42 2.02
CA PHE A 250 -4.68 13.35 2.95
C PHE A 250 -5.53 13.73 4.17
N THR A 251 -6.68 13.08 4.35
CA THR A 251 -7.58 13.31 5.49
C THR A 251 -7.29 12.27 6.57
N PRO A 252 -6.85 12.68 7.78
CA PRO A 252 -6.71 11.76 8.90
C PRO A 252 -8.04 11.10 9.24
N ARG A 253 -8.03 9.81 9.57
CA ARG A 253 -9.24 9.06 9.90
C ARG A 253 -9.00 8.13 11.08
N THR A 254 -9.87 8.19 12.08
CA THR A 254 -9.86 7.26 13.22
C THR A 254 -11.03 6.29 13.09
N TYR A 255 -10.72 5.01 13.20
CA TYR A 255 -11.62 3.88 13.20
C TYR A 255 -11.83 3.42 14.63
N ASP A 256 -13.06 3.57 15.12
CA ASP A 256 -13.45 3.21 16.48
C ASP A 256 -14.42 2.02 16.42
N PRO A 257 -14.08 0.84 16.96
CA PRO A 257 -14.97 -0.32 16.94
C PRO A 257 -16.30 -0.09 17.66
N GLU A 258 -16.37 0.86 18.60
CA GLU A 258 -17.62 1.26 19.27
C GLU A 258 -18.47 2.20 18.43
N ARG A 259 -17.89 2.83 17.40
CA ARG A 259 -18.58 3.74 16.49
C ARG A 259 -18.20 3.40 15.04
N PRO A 260 -18.68 2.25 14.50
CA PRO A 260 -18.39 1.83 13.14
C PRO A 260 -18.76 2.91 12.11
N PRO A 261 -17.90 3.16 11.11
CA PRO A 261 -18.18 4.15 10.08
C PRO A 261 -19.37 3.72 9.19
N ALA A 262 -20.30 4.65 8.96
CA ALA A 262 -21.50 4.41 8.15
C ALA A 262 -21.20 4.16 6.67
N ASP A 263 -20.09 4.71 6.15
CA ASP A 263 -19.63 4.54 4.77
C ASP A 263 -18.86 3.22 4.54
N GLU A 264 -18.63 2.40 5.58
CA GLU A 264 -17.95 1.11 5.48
C GLU A 264 -18.81 -0.06 5.99
N PRO A 265 -19.73 -0.59 5.17
CA PRO A 265 -20.70 -1.60 5.60
C PRO A 265 -20.07 -2.93 6.03
N LEU A 266 -18.83 -3.20 5.62
CA LEU A 266 -18.09 -4.40 5.95
C LEU A 266 -17.10 -4.20 7.12
N PHE A 267 -17.06 -3.03 7.74
CA PHE A 267 -16.16 -2.76 8.87
C PHE A 267 -16.33 -3.80 10.00
N PRO A 268 -15.24 -4.36 10.59
CA PRO A 268 -13.83 -4.05 10.34
C PRO A 268 -13.17 -4.93 9.26
N PHE A 269 -13.92 -5.73 8.50
CA PHE A 269 -13.40 -6.68 7.50
C PHE A 269 -13.01 -6.04 6.15
N THR A 270 -12.95 -4.71 6.08
CA THR A 270 -12.42 -3.92 4.95
C THR A 270 -11.02 -3.41 5.23
N ALA A 271 -10.16 -4.26 5.80
CA ALA A 271 -8.89 -3.84 6.38
C ALA A 271 -7.93 -3.12 5.41
N GLY A 272 -8.03 -3.37 4.10
CA GLY A 272 -7.23 -2.67 3.08
C GLY A 272 -7.55 -1.18 2.94
N ARG A 273 -8.63 -0.68 3.57
CA ARG A 273 -8.94 0.76 3.66
C ARG A 273 -8.17 1.46 4.77
N PHE A 274 -7.69 0.71 5.75
CA PHE A 274 -7.07 1.26 6.96
C PHE A 274 -5.61 1.66 6.71
N GLY A 275 -4.91 0.99 5.79
CA GLY A 275 -3.50 1.23 5.49
C GLY A 275 -2.86 -0.02 4.88
N SER A 276 -1.54 -0.11 4.98
CA SER A 276 -0.75 -1.26 4.49
C SER A 276 0.49 -1.48 5.37
N GLY A 277 1.03 -2.70 5.34
CA GLY A 277 2.23 -3.12 6.07
C GLY A 277 3.47 -2.25 5.85
N ALA A 278 3.60 -1.58 4.70
CA ALA A 278 4.72 -0.69 4.40
C ALA A 278 4.81 0.54 5.33
N SER A 279 3.71 0.92 6.00
CA SER A 279 3.71 2.00 6.99
C SER A 279 2.62 1.76 8.03
N MET A 280 2.95 0.98 9.06
CA MET A 280 2.06 0.72 10.19
C MET A 280 2.82 0.75 11.51
N ALA A 281 2.12 1.11 12.58
CA ALA A 281 2.63 1.04 13.94
C ALA A 281 1.57 0.54 14.90
N PHE A 282 2.00 -0.10 15.97
CA PHE A 282 1.13 -0.66 16.99
C PHE A 282 1.66 -0.30 18.37
N ARG A 283 0.74 -0.12 19.31
CA ARG A 283 1.12 -0.12 20.73
C ARG A 283 1.71 -1.51 21.04
N THR A 284 2.95 -1.58 21.47
CA THR A 284 3.71 -2.84 21.54
C THR A 284 3.01 -3.87 22.43
N GLU A 285 2.51 -3.43 23.59
CA GLU A 285 1.77 -4.30 24.51
C GLU A 285 0.47 -4.83 23.90
N VAL A 286 -0.23 -4.03 23.09
CA VAL A 286 -1.48 -4.42 22.43
C VAL A 286 -1.21 -5.45 21.36
N LEU A 287 -0.19 -5.24 20.52
CA LEU A 287 0.17 -6.21 19.48
C LEU A 287 0.61 -7.55 20.10
N ARG A 288 1.34 -7.52 21.23
CA ARG A 288 1.69 -8.73 21.99
C ARG A 288 0.45 -9.39 22.59
N ALA A 289 -0.46 -8.63 23.20
CA ALA A 289 -1.69 -9.15 23.81
C ALA A 289 -2.66 -9.76 22.78
N VAL A 290 -2.71 -9.24 21.54
CA VAL A 290 -3.48 -9.88 20.46
C VAL A 290 -2.83 -11.15 19.93
N GLY A 291 -1.59 -11.46 20.33
CA GLY A 291 -0.83 -12.63 19.89
C GLY A 291 0.02 -12.40 18.62
N GLY A 292 0.33 -11.15 18.29
CA GLY A 292 1.08 -10.79 17.08
C GLY A 292 0.31 -11.06 15.78
N PHE A 293 1.08 -11.24 14.70
CA PHE A 293 0.57 -11.61 13.38
C PHE A 293 0.34 -13.13 13.26
N ASP A 294 -0.57 -13.60 12.42
CA ASP A 294 -0.73 -15.05 12.18
C ASP A 294 0.43 -15.57 11.30
N PRO A 295 1.31 -16.45 11.81
CA PRO A 295 2.46 -16.97 11.08
C PRO A 295 2.12 -17.65 9.73
N ALA A 296 0.88 -18.12 9.55
CA ALA A 296 0.42 -18.74 8.31
C ALA A 296 -0.04 -17.73 7.24
N THR A 297 0.04 -16.42 7.53
CA THR A 297 -0.27 -15.33 6.59
C THR A 297 1.00 -14.65 6.08
N GLY A 298 0.85 -13.67 5.19
CA GLY A 298 1.95 -12.82 4.73
C GLY A 298 2.76 -13.38 3.55
N ALA A 299 3.59 -12.51 2.97
CA ALA A 299 4.49 -12.86 1.88
C ALA A 299 5.48 -13.95 2.31
N GLY A 300 6.02 -14.72 1.36
CA GLY A 300 6.89 -15.87 1.66
C GLY A 300 6.16 -17.15 2.11
N THR A 301 4.88 -17.06 2.49
CA THR A 301 4.04 -18.23 2.80
C THR A 301 3.14 -18.64 1.62
N ARG A 302 2.47 -19.78 1.75
CA ARG A 302 1.42 -20.20 0.79
C ARG A 302 0.17 -19.32 0.81
N ALA A 303 -0.01 -18.47 1.84
CA ALA A 303 -1.11 -17.50 1.88
C ALA A 303 -0.85 -16.25 1.04
N ARG A 304 0.40 -16.00 0.65
CA ARG A 304 0.85 -14.90 -0.25
C ARG A 304 0.69 -13.47 0.26
N GLY A 305 0.00 -13.22 1.38
CA GLY A 305 -0.18 -11.88 1.95
C GLY A 305 -1.21 -11.85 3.08
N GLY A 306 -1.61 -10.64 3.49
CA GLY A 306 -2.72 -10.40 4.41
C GLY A 306 -2.36 -10.43 5.90
N ASP A 307 -1.08 -10.43 6.25
CA ASP A 307 -0.63 -10.36 7.64
C ASP A 307 -0.92 -9.00 8.28
N ASP A 308 -0.68 -7.90 7.56
CA ASP A 308 -1.06 -6.54 7.95
C ASP A 308 -2.56 -6.41 8.21
N LEU A 309 -3.38 -6.89 7.26
CA LEU A 309 -4.85 -6.90 7.35
C LEU A 309 -5.33 -7.69 8.57
N TYR A 310 -4.70 -8.84 8.83
CA TYR A 310 -4.98 -9.63 10.02
C TYR A 310 -4.66 -8.83 11.29
N GLY A 311 -3.49 -8.19 11.37
CA GLY A 311 -3.10 -7.34 12.50
C GLY A 311 -4.12 -6.23 12.78
N PHE A 312 -4.55 -5.50 11.74
CA PHE A 312 -5.52 -4.41 11.89
C PHE A 312 -6.87 -4.89 12.44
N VAL A 313 -7.43 -5.97 11.88
CA VAL A 313 -8.71 -6.53 12.34
C VAL A 313 -8.60 -7.07 13.75
N ARG A 314 -7.47 -7.68 14.11
CA ARG A 314 -7.27 -8.24 15.46
C ARG A 314 -7.23 -7.17 16.53
N VAL A 315 -6.60 -6.03 16.26
CA VAL A 315 -6.57 -4.86 17.17
C VAL A 315 -7.98 -4.28 17.33
N LEU A 316 -8.69 -4.03 16.22
CA LEU A 316 -10.06 -3.51 16.24
C LEU A 316 -11.03 -4.48 16.96
N ALA A 317 -10.91 -5.79 16.72
CA ALA A 317 -11.74 -6.81 17.35
C ALA A 317 -11.49 -6.97 18.86
N GLN A 318 -10.41 -6.40 19.40
CA GLN A 318 -10.16 -6.29 20.83
C GLN A 318 -10.58 -4.95 21.44
N GLY A 319 -11.29 -4.10 20.70
CA GLY A 319 -11.85 -2.84 21.21
C GLY A 319 -10.91 -1.63 21.14
N HIS A 320 -9.70 -1.82 20.57
CA HIS A 320 -8.76 -0.73 20.33
C HIS A 320 -9.12 0.05 19.07
N ARG A 321 -8.68 1.31 19.02
CA ARG A 321 -8.83 2.18 17.86
C ARG A 321 -7.69 1.98 16.88
N LEU A 322 -7.95 2.29 15.61
CA LEU A 322 -6.96 2.41 14.55
C LEU A 322 -7.00 3.82 13.97
N ARG A 323 -5.85 4.43 13.67
CA ARG A 323 -5.78 5.76 13.03
C ARG A 323 -4.95 5.75 11.76
N TYR A 324 -5.54 6.18 10.64
CA TYR A 324 -4.81 6.58 9.45
C TYR A 324 -4.28 8.01 9.62
N THR A 325 -2.96 8.16 9.47
CA THR A 325 -2.20 9.38 9.72
C THR A 325 -1.43 9.79 8.45
N PRO A 326 -2.04 10.61 7.57
CA PRO A 326 -1.44 10.92 6.28
C PRO A 326 -0.19 11.82 6.35
N SER A 327 0.11 12.40 7.52
CA SER A 327 1.37 13.10 7.75
C SER A 327 2.57 12.16 7.92
N ALA A 328 2.33 10.88 8.25
CA ALA A 328 3.37 9.86 8.28
C ALA A 328 3.56 9.29 6.88
N LEU A 329 4.51 9.85 6.13
CA LEU A 329 4.75 9.49 4.73
C LEU A 329 5.92 8.51 4.57
N VAL A 330 5.72 7.50 3.73
CA VAL A 330 6.80 6.73 3.11
C VAL A 330 6.68 6.75 1.59
N TRP A 331 7.82 6.69 0.92
CA TRP A 331 7.92 6.52 -0.52
C TRP A 331 8.23 5.06 -0.84
N HIS A 332 7.37 4.40 -1.59
CA HIS A 332 7.47 2.96 -1.88
C HIS A 332 7.98 2.71 -3.31
N HIS A 333 8.97 1.82 -3.45
CA HIS A 333 9.47 1.38 -4.74
C HIS A 333 8.58 0.29 -5.33
N HIS A 334 7.66 0.71 -6.21
CA HIS A 334 6.77 -0.22 -6.92
C HIS A 334 7.55 -1.18 -7.81
N ARG A 335 6.98 -2.37 -8.00
CA ARG A 335 7.53 -3.37 -8.92
C ARG A 335 7.48 -2.88 -10.36
N GLU A 336 8.46 -3.29 -11.15
CA GLU A 336 8.76 -2.63 -12.43
C GLU A 336 8.22 -3.37 -13.66
N THR A 337 7.90 -4.67 -13.54
CA THR A 337 7.56 -5.49 -14.70
C THR A 337 6.10 -5.94 -14.74
N TRP A 338 5.62 -6.31 -15.93
CA TRP A 338 4.30 -6.92 -16.08
C TRP A 338 4.16 -8.22 -15.26
N ARG A 339 5.19 -9.06 -15.25
CA ARG A 339 5.20 -10.33 -14.50
C ARG A 339 5.07 -10.11 -13.00
N ASP A 340 5.65 -9.02 -12.52
CA ASP A 340 5.50 -8.61 -11.14
C ASP A 340 4.08 -8.21 -10.80
N LEU A 341 3.42 -7.42 -11.66
CA LEU A 341 2.00 -7.07 -11.49
C LEU A 341 1.10 -8.31 -11.50
N GLU A 342 1.39 -9.31 -12.32
CA GLU A 342 0.62 -10.58 -12.30
C GLU A 342 0.75 -11.30 -10.97
N THR A 343 1.98 -11.37 -10.46
CA THR A 343 2.29 -11.99 -9.17
C THR A 343 1.61 -11.23 -8.03
N GLN A 344 1.66 -9.90 -8.08
CA GLN A 344 1.04 -9.01 -7.10
C GLN A 344 -0.49 -9.09 -7.14
N ALA A 345 -1.11 -9.05 -8.32
CA ALA A 345 -2.55 -9.14 -8.48
C ALA A 345 -3.10 -10.47 -7.93
N TYR A 346 -2.44 -11.59 -8.28
CA TYR A 346 -2.78 -12.90 -7.70
C TYR A 346 -2.56 -12.92 -6.18
N GLY A 347 -1.43 -12.38 -5.71
CA GLY A 347 -1.07 -12.31 -4.29
C GLY A 347 -2.06 -11.50 -3.46
N TYR A 348 -2.51 -10.34 -3.93
CA TYR A 348 -3.54 -9.53 -3.28
C TYR A 348 -4.86 -10.25 -3.17
N GLY A 349 -5.29 -10.94 -4.23
CA GLY A 349 -6.48 -11.78 -4.19
C GLY A 349 -6.36 -12.88 -3.12
N ALA A 350 -5.26 -13.63 -3.16
CA ALA A 350 -5.01 -14.73 -2.22
C ALA A 350 -4.87 -14.25 -0.77
N GLY A 351 -4.13 -13.17 -0.54
CA GLY A 351 -3.95 -12.57 0.79
C GLY A 351 -5.27 -12.07 1.39
N LEU A 352 -6.14 -11.45 0.57
CA LEU A 352 -7.45 -10.95 1.02
C LEU A 352 -8.32 -12.06 1.62
N THR A 353 -8.42 -13.22 0.97
CA THR A 353 -9.26 -14.30 1.50
C THR A 353 -8.53 -15.20 2.48
N ALA A 354 -7.19 -15.26 2.41
CA ALA A 354 -6.36 -15.92 3.42
C ALA A 354 -6.47 -15.25 4.79
N TYR A 355 -6.40 -13.91 4.88
CA TYR A 355 -6.52 -13.23 6.18
C TYR A 355 -7.93 -13.39 6.76
N LEU A 356 -8.99 -13.30 5.95
CA LEU A 356 -10.36 -13.55 6.41
C LEU A 356 -10.48 -14.97 6.98
N THR A 357 -9.90 -15.95 6.29
CA THR A 357 -9.84 -17.33 6.78
C THR A 357 -9.06 -17.40 8.10
N ALA A 358 -7.92 -16.73 8.21
CA ALA A 358 -7.12 -16.66 9.43
C ALA A 358 -7.90 -16.05 10.61
N ILE A 359 -8.64 -14.97 10.38
CA ILE A 359 -9.51 -14.36 11.38
C ILE A 359 -10.56 -15.38 11.86
N LEU A 360 -11.26 -16.05 10.95
CA LEU A 360 -12.32 -17.00 11.30
C LEU A 360 -11.77 -18.26 12.00
N VAL A 361 -10.60 -18.76 11.61
CA VAL A 361 -10.00 -19.93 12.26
C VAL A 361 -9.51 -19.60 13.67
N ASN A 362 -8.96 -18.40 13.90
CA ASN A 362 -8.47 -18.01 15.22
C ASN A 362 -9.55 -17.38 16.11
N ARG A 363 -10.64 -16.87 15.54
CA ARG A 363 -11.77 -16.20 16.23
C ARG A 363 -13.10 -16.56 15.55
N PRO A 364 -13.58 -17.81 15.67
CA PRO A 364 -14.83 -18.24 15.01
C PRO A 364 -16.06 -17.45 15.45
N ALA A 365 -16.04 -16.83 16.64
CA ALA A 365 -17.10 -15.95 17.13
C ALA A 365 -17.33 -14.70 16.26
N LEU A 366 -16.40 -14.35 15.36
CA LEU A 366 -16.57 -13.23 14.41
C LEU A 366 -17.40 -13.61 13.16
N LEU A 367 -17.70 -14.90 12.95
CA LEU A 367 -18.44 -15.36 11.77
C LEU A 367 -19.85 -14.74 11.65
N PRO A 368 -20.69 -14.70 12.70
CA PRO A 368 -22.00 -14.07 12.60
C PRO A 368 -21.91 -12.58 12.25
N ALA A 369 -20.94 -11.88 12.83
CA ALA A 369 -20.69 -10.47 12.56
C ALA A 369 -20.27 -10.21 11.11
N LEU A 370 -19.44 -11.09 10.53
CA LEU A 370 -19.07 -11.04 9.12
C LEU A 370 -20.28 -11.30 8.22
N LEU A 371 -21.02 -12.39 8.45
CA LEU A 371 -22.18 -12.77 7.64
C LEU A 371 -23.28 -11.70 7.64
N ALA A 372 -23.55 -11.10 8.80
CA ALA A 372 -24.54 -10.03 8.93
C ALA A 372 -24.21 -8.79 8.06
N ARG A 373 -22.93 -8.58 7.73
CA ARG A 373 -22.45 -7.43 6.94
C ARG A 373 -22.38 -7.71 5.44
N VAL A 374 -22.39 -8.97 5.02
CA VAL A 374 -22.31 -9.36 3.60
C VAL A 374 -23.40 -8.70 2.74
N PRO A 375 -24.69 -8.65 3.13
CA PRO A 375 -25.72 -7.98 2.33
C PRO A 375 -25.41 -6.49 2.09
N GLY A 376 -24.98 -5.78 3.13
CA GLY A 376 -24.58 -4.37 3.04
C GLY A 376 -23.36 -4.17 2.14
N GLY A 377 -22.37 -5.06 2.23
CA GLY A 377 -21.20 -5.07 1.35
C GLY A 377 -21.57 -5.29 -0.13
N LEU A 378 -22.47 -6.25 -0.40
CA LEU A 378 -22.95 -6.51 -1.77
C LEU A 378 -23.76 -5.33 -2.32
N ALA A 379 -24.62 -4.70 -1.51
CA ALA A 379 -25.37 -3.52 -1.90
C ALA A 379 -24.44 -2.35 -2.25
N HIS A 380 -23.42 -2.11 -1.42
CA HIS A 380 -22.42 -1.07 -1.65
C HIS A 380 -21.57 -1.32 -2.91
N ALA A 381 -21.13 -2.56 -3.13
CA ALA A 381 -20.39 -2.93 -4.36
C ALA A 381 -21.24 -2.69 -5.63
N ARG A 382 -22.53 -2.99 -5.59
CA ARG A 382 -23.48 -2.71 -6.69
C ARG A 382 -23.66 -1.20 -6.91
N ALA A 383 -23.80 -0.43 -5.83
CA ALA A 383 -23.91 1.02 -5.90
C ALA A 383 -22.67 1.66 -6.54
N LEU A 384 -21.46 1.27 -6.11
CA LEU A 384 -20.21 1.74 -6.73
C LEU A 384 -20.11 1.36 -8.21
N THR A 385 -20.58 0.16 -8.59
CA THR A 385 -20.59 -0.28 -9.99
C THR A 385 -21.57 0.55 -10.82
N ALA A 386 -22.73 0.90 -10.26
CA ALA A 386 -23.74 1.74 -10.93
C ALA A 386 -23.24 3.18 -11.11
N VAL A 387 -22.64 3.78 -10.08
CA VAL A 387 -22.03 5.12 -10.16
C VAL A 387 -20.95 5.15 -11.25
N ARG A 388 -20.06 4.15 -11.27
CA ARG A 388 -19.02 4.02 -12.31
C ARG A 388 -19.58 3.86 -13.72
N ALA A 389 -20.69 3.13 -13.87
CA ALA A 389 -21.35 3.00 -15.17
C ALA A 389 -21.97 4.32 -15.65
N THR A 390 -22.44 5.16 -14.72
CA THR A 390 -22.97 6.49 -15.02
C THR A 390 -21.85 7.48 -15.33
N GLU A 391 -20.74 7.48 -14.58
CA GLU A 391 -19.56 8.32 -14.83
C GLU A 391 -18.89 7.99 -16.18
N ALA A 392 -18.75 6.71 -16.51
CA ALA A 392 -18.22 6.28 -17.81
C ALA A 392 -19.10 6.76 -18.98
N ARG A 393 -20.43 6.72 -18.81
CA ARG A 393 -21.38 7.25 -19.80
C ARG A 393 -21.31 8.77 -19.93
N ALA A 394 -21.07 9.49 -18.83
CA ALA A 394 -20.91 10.94 -18.85
C ALA A 394 -19.63 11.36 -19.56
N ALA A 395 -18.52 10.62 -19.36
CA ALA A 395 -17.25 10.85 -20.04
C ALA A 395 -17.35 10.59 -21.57
N ASP A 396 -18.09 9.56 -21.99
CA ASP A 396 -18.36 9.26 -23.41
C ASP A 396 -19.22 10.36 -24.08
N VAL A 397 -20.16 10.97 -23.35
CA VAL A 397 -20.99 12.08 -23.87
C VAL A 397 -20.18 13.36 -24.04
N THR A 398 -19.23 13.65 -23.15
CA THR A 398 -18.31 14.79 -23.29
C THR A 398 -17.28 14.62 -24.40
N ALA A 399 -16.90 13.38 -24.74
CA ALA A 399 -15.99 13.08 -25.86
C ALA A 399 -16.69 13.12 -27.24
N ALA A 400 -18.03 13.13 -27.28
CA ALA A 400 -18.84 13.23 -28.49
C ALA A 400 -19.32 14.66 -28.80
N GLY A 401 -18.89 15.67 -28.02
CA GLY A 401 -19.19 17.08 -28.25
C GLY A 401 -18.24 17.76 -29.25
N ASP A 402 -18.81 18.60 -30.09
CA ASP A 402 -18.24 19.36 -31.22
C ASP A 402 -16.84 19.98 -30.95
N PRO A 403 -15.80 19.71 -31.77
CA PRO A 403 -14.42 20.14 -31.49
C PRO A 403 -14.12 21.64 -31.70
N ASP A 404 -15.12 22.47 -32.01
CA ASP A 404 -14.92 23.90 -32.37
C ASP A 404 -15.47 24.92 -31.36
N ALA A 405 -15.78 24.51 -30.12
CA ALA A 405 -16.09 25.46 -29.05
C ALA A 405 -14.82 25.77 -28.21
N GLY A 406 -14.19 26.90 -28.50
CA GLY A 406 -12.96 27.35 -27.83
C GLY A 406 -13.08 27.61 -26.32
N GLY A 407 -11.93 27.49 -25.64
CA GLY A 407 -11.53 28.30 -24.49
C GLY A 407 -12.33 28.13 -23.19
N GLY A 408 -11.98 27.12 -22.40
CA GLY A 408 -12.36 27.06 -20.99
C GLY A 408 -11.58 25.98 -20.26
N ALA A 409 -10.69 26.38 -19.36
CA ALA A 409 -10.06 25.49 -18.39
C ALA A 409 -11.15 24.80 -17.56
N GLY A 410 -11.46 23.55 -17.91
CA GLY A 410 -12.35 22.71 -17.13
C GLY A 410 -11.64 22.22 -15.86
N PRO A 411 -12.37 22.00 -14.76
CA PRO A 411 -11.78 21.52 -13.52
C PRO A 411 -11.19 20.11 -13.74
N VAL A 412 -9.93 19.94 -13.35
CA VAL A 412 -9.18 18.68 -13.41
C VAL A 412 -9.91 17.65 -12.53
N THR A 413 -10.61 16.71 -13.17
CA THR A 413 -11.26 15.59 -12.50
C THR A 413 -10.21 14.57 -12.07
N GLY A 414 -10.05 14.41 -10.74
CA GLY A 414 -9.29 13.33 -10.13
C GLY A 414 -7.82 13.66 -9.86
N ALA A 415 -7.55 14.47 -8.84
CA ALA A 415 -6.20 14.64 -8.30
C ALA A 415 -5.57 13.26 -8.00
N PRO A 416 -4.46 12.88 -8.65
CA PRO A 416 -3.81 11.59 -8.40
C PRO A 416 -3.35 11.49 -6.96
N GLY A 417 -3.55 10.33 -6.32
CA GLY A 417 -3.33 10.09 -4.89
C GLY A 417 -4.62 10.10 -4.03
N GLY A 418 -5.79 10.33 -4.64
CA GLY A 418 -7.07 9.90 -4.08
C GLY A 418 -7.28 8.39 -4.29
N HIS A 419 -7.86 7.69 -3.31
CA HIS A 419 -8.13 6.24 -3.35
C HIS A 419 -8.98 5.77 -4.56
N ASP A 420 -9.51 6.70 -5.37
CA ASP A 420 -10.37 6.44 -6.53
C ASP A 420 -9.95 7.19 -7.82
N SER A 421 -8.78 7.85 -7.87
CA SER A 421 -8.28 8.46 -9.12
C SER A 421 -7.83 7.38 -10.09
N ARG A 422 -8.61 7.12 -11.15
CA ARG A 422 -8.30 6.09 -12.17
C ARG A 422 -8.01 6.71 -13.52
N THR A 423 -6.74 6.71 -13.93
CA THR A 423 -6.33 7.26 -15.23
C THR A 423 -6.12 6.18 -16.30
N HIS A 424 -5.81 4.93 -15.91
CA HIS A 424 -5.71 3.80 -16.83
C HIS A 424 -6.66 2.65 -16.45
N PRO A 425 -7.27 1.95 -17.43
CA PRO A 425 -8.13 0.82 -17.15
C PRO A 425 -7.33 -0.36 -16.60
N TRP A 426 -7.84 -1.02 -15.56
CA TRP A 426 -7.19 -2.21 -15.03
C TRP A 426 -7.34 -3.40 -16.00
N PRO A 427 -6.25 -4.02 -16.46
CA PRO A 427 -6.30 -5.10 -17.43
C PRO A 427 -7.15 -6.29 -16.95
N ARG A 428 -7.97 -6.86 -17.84
CA ARG A 428 -8.85 -7.99 -17.47
C ARG A 428 -8.07 -9.21 -17.05
N ARG A 429 -6.84 -9.37 -17.58
CA ARG A 429 -5.93 -10.44 -17.17
C ARG A 429 -5.56 -10.32 -15.68
N LEU A 430 -5.21 -9.12 -15.21
CA LEU A 430 -4.89 -8.87 -13.80
C LEU A 430 -6.12 -9.05 -12.91
N ALA A 431 -7.29 -8.56 -13.31
CA ALA A 431 -8.55 -8.80 -12.60
C ALA A 431 -8.88 -10.30 -12.45
N ARG A 432 -8.70 -11.08 -13.52
CA ARG A 432 -8.90 -12.55 -13.49
C ARG A 432 -7.91 -13.25 -12.56
N LEU A 433 -6.65 -12.82 -12.55
CA LEU A 433 -5.63 -13.35 -11.63
C LEU A 433 -5.97 -13.05 -10.18
N GLN A 434 -6.42 -11.83 -9.89
CA GLN A 434 -6.86 -11.45 -8.55
C GLN A 434 -8.04 -12.31 -8.09
N LEU A 435 -9.06 -12.53 -8.93
CA LEU A 435 -10.19 -13.40 -8.60
C LEU A 435 -9.74 -14.85 -8.35
N ARG A 436 -8.83 -15.39 -9.18
CA ARG A 436 -8.24 -16.72 -8.95
C ARG A 436 -7.48 -16.79 -7.63
N GLY A 437 -6.76 -15.73 -7.29
CA GLY A 437 -6.11 -15.57 -5.98
C GLY A 437 -7.14 -15.67 -4.84
N MET A 438 -8.24 -14.91 -4.92
CA MET A 438 -9.31 -14.92 -3.91
C MET A 438 -9.88 -16.33 -3.67
N LEU A 439 -10.09 -17.11 -4.73
CA LEU A 439 -10.54 -18.51 -4.58
C LEU A 439 -9.50 -19.41 -3.93
N TYR A 440 -8.21 -19.13 -4.15
CA TYR A 440 -7.11 -19.91 -3.59
C TYR A 440 -6.79 -19.58 -2.13
N GLY A 441 -6.95 -18.33 -1.70
CA GLY A 441 -6.49 -17.84 -0.39
C GLY A 441 -6.81 -18.73 0.82
N PRO A 442 -8.06 -19.23 1.00
CA PRO A 442 -8.38 -20.13 2.12
C PRO A 442 -7.56 -21.42 2.10
N VAL A 443 -7.39 -22.02 0.92
CA VAL A 443 -6.57 -23.22 0.73
C VAL A 443 -5.10 -22.91 0.97
N GLY A 444 -4.61 -21.77 0.47
CA GLY A 444 -3.25 -21.28 0.69
C GLY A 444 -2.94 -21.14 2.18
N TYR A 445 -3.83 -20.49 2.93
CA TYR A 445 -3.76 -20.34 4.39
C TYR A 445 -3.71 -21.69 5.11
N LEU A 446 -4.66 -22.60 4.84
CA LEU A 446 -4.69 -23.90 5.50
C LEU A 446 -3.45 -24.74 5.20
N ARG A 447 -2.90 -24.64 3.98
CA ARG A 447 -1.63 -25.28 3.61
C ARG A 447 -0.44 -24.66 4.34
N ALA A 448 -0.38 -23.33 4.48
CA ALA A 448 0.65 -22.66 5.27
C ALA A 448 0.59 -23.09 6.75
N ARG A 449 -0.61 -23.10 7.34
CA ARG A 449 -0.81 -23.53 8.74
C ARG A 449 -0.43 -24.99 8.98
N ARG A 450 -0.69 -25.88 8.02
CA ARG A 450 -0.24 -27.28 8.10
C ARG A 450 1.29 -27.39 8.04
N ALA A 451 1.95 -26.65 7.16
CA ALA A 451 3.40 -26.66 7.04
C ALA A 451 4.09 -26.15 8.32
N LEU A 452 3.52 -25.17 9.00
CA LEU A 452 4.07 -24.69 10.28
C LEU A 452 3.94 -25.73 11.40
N ARG A 453 2.86 -26.53 11.42
CA ARG A 453 2.70 -27.62 12.38
C ARG A 453 3.69 -28.76 12.16
N THR A 454 4.13 -29.01 10.93
CA THR A 454 5.14 -30.04 10.65
C THR A 454 6.51 -29.56 11.12
N VAL A 455 6.90 -28.33 10.80
CA VAL A 455 8.17 -27.74 11.26
C VAL A 455 8.23 -27.72 12.80
N GLY A 456 7.15 -27.31 13.47
CA GLY A 456 7.11 -27.29 14.94
C GLY A 456 7.15 -28.67 15.62
N ARG A 457 6.83 -29.76 14.89
CA ARG A 457 6.95 -31.15 15.39
C ARG A 457 8.33 -31.76 15.18
N GLU A 458 9.09 -31.24 14.22
CA GLU A 458 10.47 -31.69 13.95
C GLU A 458 11.50 -30.96 14.83
N ALA A 459 11.11 -29.82 15.41
CA ALA A 459 11.97 -28.98 16.26
C ALA A 459 11.83 -29.21 17.77
N GLY A 460 10.88 -30.05 18.22
CA GLY A 460 10.64 -30.39 19.62
C GLY A 460 10.66 -31.89 19.82
#